data_AF-A0A424MW40-F1
#
_entry.id   AF-A0A424MW40-F1
#
_cell.length_a   1.000
_cell.length_b   1.000
_cell.length_c   1.000
_cell.angle_alpha   90.00
_cell.angle_beta   90.00
_cell.angle_gamma   90.00
#
_symmetry.space_group_name_H-M   'P 1'
#
loop_
_entity.id
_entity.type
_entity.pdbx_description
1 polymer ?
#
loop_
_entity_poly.entity_id
_entity_poly.type
_entity_poly.pdbx_seq_one_letter_code
_entity_poly.pdbx_strand_id
1 'polypeptide(L)' 'MNAQNFYIVATAPNEPSLQVKISGPYLTEQAARADLDAAIKEAADIDPSAENYEYTISKVESRKPGVIQHMAAHA' A
#
# COMPACT_ATOMS: atom_id res chain seq x y z
N MET A 1 -6.71 6.05 -20.10
CA MET A 1 -7.26 5.06 -19.15
C MET A 1 -6.67 5.34 -17.78
N ASN A 2 -7.44 5.91 -16.85
CA ASN A 2 -7.04 5.99 -15.44
C ASN A 2 -7.37 4.63 -14.81
N ALA A 3 -6.49 3.65 -14.98
CA ALA A 3 -6.63 2.38 -14.27
C ALA A 3 -6.42 2.68 -12.78
N GLN A 4 -7.51 2.61 -12.01
CA GLN A 4 -7.43 2.70 -10.56
C GLN A 4 -6.75 1.43 -10.08
N ASN A 5 -5.60 1.58 -9.43
CA ASN A 5 -4.78 0.45 -9.01
C ASN A 5 -4.97 0.24 -7.50
N PHE A 6 -5.23 -1.01 -7.11
CA PHE A 6 -5.28 -1.40 -5.71
C PHE A 6 -3.90 -1.92 -5.30
N TYR A 7 -3.49 -1.61 -4.08
CA TYR A 7 -2.24 -2.07 -3.49
C TYR A 7 -2.52 -2.61 -2.11
N ILE A 8 -1.78 -3.64 -1.72
CA ILE A 8 -1.71 -4.08 -0.32
C ILE A 8 -0.65 -3.19 0.34
N VAL A 9 -1.06 -2.49 1.40
CA VAL A 9 -0.22 -1.53 2.14
C VAL A 9 -0.10 -2.03 3.57
N ALA A 10 1.14 -2.15 4.04
CA ALA A 10 1.44 -2.41 5.43
C ALA A 10 1.77 -1.11 6.16
N THR A 11 1.21 -0.95 7.35
CA THR A 11 1.42 0.21 8.22
C THR A 11 1.96 -0.27 9.55
N ALA A 12 3.13 0.23 9.94
CA ALA A 12 3.72 -0.12 11.22
C ALA A 12 2.90 0.51 12.36
N PRO A 13 2.49 -0.24 13.40
CA PRO A 13 1.68 0.30 14.49
C PRO A 13 2.42 1.38 15.29
N ASN A 14 3.75 1.31 15.32
CA ASN A 14 4.60 2.26 16.03
C ASN A 14 4.90 3.52 15.21
N GLU A 15 4.72 3.49 13.89
CA GLU A 15 4.98 4.61 12.99
C GLU A 15 3.91 4.65 11.88
N PRO A 16 2.68 5.11 12.18
CA PRO A 16 1.56 5.08 11.24
C PRO A 16 1.73 6.00 10.03
N SER A 17 2.71 6.91 10.07
CA SER A 17 3.16 7.71 8.92
C SER A 17 3.93 6.88 7.89
N LEU A 18 4.50 5.74 8.28
CA LEU A 18 5.26 4.85 7.42
C LEU A 18 4.31 3.80 6.82
N GLN A 19 3.83 4.10 5.61
CA GLN A 19 3.03 3.18 4.80
C GLN A 19 3.88 2.60 3.68
N VAL A 20 3.99 1.27 3.64
CA VAL A 20 4.78 0.57 2.63
C VAL A 20 3.86 -0.24 1.73
N LYS A 21 3.99 -0.06 0.42
CA LYS A 21 3.30 -0.90 -0.57
C LYS A 21 4.06 -2.20 -0.70
N ILE A 22 3.47 -3.28 -0.21
CA ILE A 22 4.13 -4.60 -0.24
C ILE A 22 3.77 -5.38 -1.51
N SER A 23 2.61 -5.10 -2.11
CA SER A 23 2.17 -5.81 -3.32
C SER A 23 1.15 -5.03 -4.15
N GLY A 24 1.07 -5.33 -5.45
CA GLY A 24 0.27 -4.65 -6.48
C GLY A 24 1.12 -4.16 -7.66
N PRO A 25 0.52 -3.44 -8.64
CA PRO A 25 -0.88 -3.00 -8.70
C PRO A 25 -1.86 -4.11 -9.09
N TYR A 26 -2.99 -4.17 -8.39
CA TYR A 26 -4.14 -5.01 -8.74
C TYR A 26 -5.22 -4.19 -9.45
N LEU A 27 -5.93 -4.82 -10.39
CA LEU A 27 -7.04 -4.20 -11.13
C LEU A 27 -8.33 -4.11 -10.30
N THR A 28 -8.51 -5.00 -9.32
CA THR A 28 -9.69 -5.05 -8.47
C THR A 28 -9.29 -5.25 -7.01
N GLU A 29 -10.12 -4.77 -6.08
CA GLU A 29 -9.93 -5.02 -4.64
C GLU A 29 -9.97 -6.51 -4.34
N GLN A 30 -10.81 -7.28 -5.04
CA GLN A 30 -10.94 -8.72 -4.83
C GLN A 30 -9.65 -9.47 -5.18
N ALA A 31 -8.95 -9.07 -6.24
CA ALA A 31 -7.64 -9.63 -6.56
C ALA A 31 -6.61 -9.32 -5.47
N ALA A 32 -6.59 -8.08 -4.96
CA ALA A 32 -5.73 -7.72 -3.84
C ALA A 32 -6.08 -8.49 -2.54
N ARG A 33 -7.37 -8.76 -2.28
CA ARG A 33 -7.80 -9.57 -1.13
C ARG A 33 -7.37 -11.03 -1.26
N ALA A 34 -7.41 -11.58 -2.47
CA ALA A 34 -7.01 -12.97 -2.73
C ALA A 34 -5.51 -13.18 -2.47
N ASP A 35 -4.68 -12.17 -2.76
CA ASP A 35 -3.23 -12.22 -2.52
C ASP A 35 -2.79 -11.72 -1.14
N LEU A 36 -3.71 -11.20 -0.33
CA LEU A 36 -3.38 -10.54 0.95
C LEU A 36 -2.61 -11.47 1.90
N ASP A 37 -3.09 -12.69 2.07
CA ASP A 37 -2.47 -13.68 2.96
C ASP A 37 -1.07 -14.09 2.48
N ALA A 38 -0.89 -14.24 1.16
CA ALA A 38 0.42 -14.54 0.58
C ALA A 38 1.39 -13.36 0.77
N ALA A 39 0.94 -12.13 0.52
CA ALA A 39 1.76 -10.93 0.69
C ALA A 39 2.19 -10.71 2.16
N ILE A 40 1.33 -11.03 3.13
CA ILE A 40 1.67 -10.98 4.55
C ILE A 40 2.75 -12.01 4.89
N LYS A 41 2.62 -13.25 4.39
CA LYS A 41 3.62 -14.31 4.62
C LYS A 41 4.98 -13.96 4.03
N GLU A 42 5.01 -13.43 2.81
CA GLU A 42 6.26 -12.98 2.19
C GLU A 42 6.90 -11.82 2.97
N ALA A 43 6.09 -10.87 3.46
CA ALA A 43 6.59 -9.79 4.30
C ALA A 43 7.15 -10.31 5.63
N ALA A 44 6.47 -11.27 6.26
CA ALA A 44 6.89 -11.89 7.53
C ALA A 44 8.16 -12.75 7.40
N ASP A 45 8.38 -13.39 6.24
CA ASP A 45 9.61 -14.13 5.95
C ASP A 45 10.85 -13.21 5.92
N ILE A 46 10.67 -11.97 5.45
CA ILE A 46 11.71 -10.95 5.38
C ILE A 46 11.89 -10.22 6.72
N ASP A 47 10.78 -9.75 7.30
CA ASP A 47 10.74 -9.04 8.58
C ASP A 47 9.63 -9.66 9.45
N PRO A 48 9.99 -10.47 10.47
CA PRO A 48 9.00 -11.08 11.37
C PRO A 48 8.10 -10.05 12.06
N SER A 49 8.56 -8.80 12.19
CA SER A 49 7.76 -7.71 12.77
C SER A 49 6.54 -7.38 11.91
N ALA A 50 6.56 -7.73 10.62
CA ALA A 50 5.49 -7.50 9.67
C ALA A 50 4.19 -8.24 10.06
N GLU A 51 4.25 -9.33 10.84
CA GLU A 51 3.04 -9.97 11.39
C GLU A 51 2.22 -9.03 12.29
N ASN A 52 2.86 -8.01 12.86
CA ASN A 52 2.22 -7.02 13.73
C ASN A 52 1.80 -5.75 12.99
N TYR A 53 2.01 -5.68 11.67
CA TYR A 53 1.62 -4.50 10.88
C TYR A 53 0.13 -4.54 10.55
N GLU A 54 -0.45 -3.36 10.38
CA GLU A 54 -1.82 -3.23 9.89
C GLU A 54 -1.81 -3.26 8.36
N TYR A 55 -2.46 -4.27 7.79
CA TYR A 55 -2.56 -4.44 6.35
C TYR A 55 -3.89 -3.90 5.83
N THR A 56 -3.83 -2.97 4.88
CA THR A 56 -5.01 -2.40 4.23
C THR A 56 -4.88 -2.48 2.73
N ILE A 57 -6.01 -2.59 2.03
CA ILE A 57 -6.04 -2.47 0.57
C ILE A 57 -6.35 -1.03 0.24
N SER A 58 -5.34 -0.33 -0.25
CA SER A 58 -5.46 1.09 -0.60
C SER A 58 -5.59 1.24 -2.11
N LYS A 59 -6.64 1.97 -2.50
CA LYS A 59 -6.84 2.41 -3.88
C LYS A 59 -5.95 3.62 -4.14
N VAL A 60 -4.87 3.42 -4.87
CA VAL A 60 -4.00 4.51 -5.29
C VAL A 60 -4.38 4.89 -6.70
N GLU A 61 -4.92 6.09 -6.86
CA GLU A 61 -5.08 6.67 -8.18
C GLU A 61 -3.69 6.80 -8.80
N SER A 62 -3.48 6.14 -9.95
CA SER A 62 -2.32 6.41 -10.79
C SER A 62 -2.40 7.86 -11.24
N ARG A 63 -1.91 8.79 -10.41
CA ARG A 63 -1.63 10.15 -10.83
C ARG A 63 -0.57 10.04 -11.90
N LYS A 64 -0.89 10.55 -13.10
CA LYS A 64 0.06 10.68 -14.21
C LYS A 64 1.44 11.06 -13.66
N PRO A 65 2.54 10.41 -14.10
CA PRO A 65 3.87 10.90 -13.81
C PRO A 65 3.97 12.33 -14.36
N GLY A 66 4.10 13.33 -13.48
CA GLY A 66 4.19 14.74 -13.87
C GLY A 66 3.65 15.78 -12.88
N VAL A 67 2.93 15.42 -11.80
CA VAL A 67 2.48 16.41 -10.80
C VAL A 67 3.23 16.21 -9.49
N ILE A 68 4.31 16.97 -9.31
CA ILE A 68 4.84 17.28 -7.97
C ILE A 68 3.85 18.24 -7.32
N GLN A 69 3.04 17.79 -6.37
CA GLN A 69 2.27 18.70 -5.53
C GLN A 69 3.19 19.17 -4.40
N HIS A 70 3.73 20.37 -4.53
CA HIS A 70 4.20 21.11 -3.35
C HIS A 70 2.97 21.35 -2.48
N MET A 71 2.83 20.60 -1.40
CA MET A 71 1.99 21.04 -0.29
C MET A 71 2.73 22.22 0.36
N ALA A 72 2.52 23.42 -0.17
CA ALA A 72 2.84 24.62 0.56
C ALA A 72 1.92 24.63 1.80
N ALA A 73 2.52 24.43 2.97
CA ALA A 73 1.87 24.78 4.22
C ALA A 73 1.60 26.29 4.17
N HIS A 74 0.34 26.66 4.03
CA HIS A 74 -0.05 28.04 4.26
C HIS A 74 -0.04 28.28 5.78
N ALA A 75 0.57 29.40 6.16
CA ALA A 75 0.77 29.87 7.53
C ALA A 75 -0.54 30.09 8.31
#